data_AF-A0A445CUB6-F1
#
_entry.id   AF-A0A445CUB6-F1
#
_cell.length_a   1.000
_cell.length_b   1.000
_cell.length_c   1.000
_cell.angle_alpha   90.00
_cell.angle_beta   90.00
_cell.angle_gamma   90.00
#
_symmetry.space_group_name_H-M   'P 1'
#
loop_
_entity.id
_entity.type
_entity.pdbx_description
1 polymer ?
#
loop_
_entity_poly.entity_id
_entity_poly.type
_entity_poly.pdbx_seq_one_letter_code
_entity_poly.pdbx_strand_id
1 'polypeptide(L)'
;MGSESPTNPNSISEGNRTVYPMSPPEIDKRTAEQKAIDDWLPITSSRNAKWWYSTFHNVTAMVGAGVLSLPSAMANLGWGPGVVILILSWVITLYTLWQMVEMHEMVPGKRFDRYHELGQHAFGEKLGLWIVVPQQLICEVGVDIVYMVTGGKSLQKVHKLLCKNCKDLKTSYFIMIFASVHFVLAHLPNFNSISGISLAAAVMSLSLRSISEF
;
A
#
# COMPACT_ATOMS: atom_id res chain seq x y z
N MET A 1 23.16 -35.24 54.94
CA MET A 1 23.91 -34.38 54.00
C MET A 1 23.91 -35.10 52.65
N GLY A 2 23.19 -34.74 51.60
CA GLY A 2 22.09 -33.81 51.35
C GLY A 2 21.20 -34.49 50.28
N SER A 3 19.88 -34.45 50.45
CA SER A 3 18.94 -33.51 49.80
C SER A 3 18.47 -33.96 48.41
N GLU A 4 17.30 -34.61 48.37
CA GLU A 4 16.44 -34.68 47.19
C GLU A 4 15.84 -33.29 46.89
N SER A 5 15.79 -32.89 45.62
CA SER A 5 14.99 -31.77 45.11
C SER A 5 15.00 -31.73 43.57
N PRO A 6 14.04 -31.06 42.91
CA PRO A 6 12.88 -31.70 42.29
C PRO A 6 12.92 -31.70 40.76
N THR A 7 12.13 -32.58 40.17
CA THR A 7 11.84 -32.71 38.74
C THR A 7 11.32 -31.39 38.16
N ASN A 8 12.06 -30.81 37.21
CA ASN A 8 11.70 -29.61 36.46
C ASN A 8 10.59 -29.94 35.41
N PRO A 9 9.44 -29.24 35.38
CA PRO A 9 8.31 -29.56 34.50
C PRO A 9 8.47 -29.17 33.02
N ASN A 10 9.60 -28.62 32.58
CA ASN A 10 9.71 -28.01 31.24
C ASN A 10 10.24 -28.96 30.15
N SER A 11 9.72 -30.18 30.06
CA SER A 11 9.88 -31.01 28.85
C SER A 11 8.86 -30.59 27.78
N ILE A 12 9.12 -29.46 27.13
CA ILE A 12 8.51 -29.15 25.83
C ILE A 12 9.63 -29.30 24.81
N SER A 13 9.45 -30.29 23.93
CA SER A 13 10.35 -30.66 22.83
C SER A 13 10.88 -29.44 22.08
N GLU A 14 12.18 -29.16 22.22
CA GLU A 14 12.92 -28.32 21.28
C GLU A 14 13.01 -29.05 19.94
N GLY A 15 12.00 -28.81 19.11
CA GLY A 15 12.00 -29.18 17.71
C GLY A 15 13.19 -28.52 17.03
N ASN A 16 14.05 -29.38 16.48
CA ASN A 16 15.23 -29.13 15.65
C ASN A 16 15.01 -27.98 14.65
N ARG A 17 15.22 -26.73 15.06
CA ARG A 17 15.30 -25.58 14.16
C ARG A 17 16.73 -25.56 13.64
N THR A 18 16.93 -26.12 12.46
CA THR A 18 18.19 -26.00 11.72
C THR A 18 18.55 -24.51 11.64
N VAL A 19 19.57 -24.11 12.40
CA VAL A 19 20.22 -22.82 12.23
C VAL A 19 20.90 -22.89 10.87
N TYR A 20 20.29 -22.29 9.85
CA TYR A 20 20.98 -22.06 8.59
C TYR A 20 22.26 -21.27 8.91
N PRO A 21 23.44 -21.71 8.44
CA PRO A 21 24.64 -20.92 8.62
C PRO A 21 24.40 -19.55 7.98
N MET A 22 24.49 -18.47 8.77
CA MET A 22 24.49 -17.12 8.19
C MET A 22 25.67 -17.08 7.21
N SER A 23 25.34 -16.94 5.92
CA SER A 23 26.31 -16.59 4.91
C SER A 23 27.09 -15.36 5.38
N PRO A 24 28.40 -15.26 5.07
CA PRO A 24 29.14 -14.01 5.28
C PRO A 24 28.34 -12.85 4.67
N PRO A 25 28.37 -11.64 5.25
CA PRO A 25 27.64 -10.51 4.68
C PRO A 25 28.16 -10.28 3.26
N GLU A 26 27.36 -10.73 2.28
CA GLU A 26 27.74 -10.66 0.89
C GLU A 26 27.72 -9.18 0.49
N ILE A 27 28.85 -8.71 -0.05
CA ILE A 27 29.10 -7.30 -0.31
C ILE A 27 28.00 -6.78 -1.21
N ASP A 28 27.16 -5.90 -0.67
CA ASP A 28 26.14 -5.16 -1.40
C ASP A 28 26.79 -4.43 -2.59
N LYS A 29 26.62 -5.01 -3.79
CA LYS A 29 27.25 -4.56 -5.05
C LYS A 29 26.65 -3.27 -5.60
N ARG A 30 25.71 -2.64 -4.90
CA ARG A 30 25.10 -1.38 -5.33
C ARG A 30 26.13 -0.26 -5.33
N THR A 31 26.24 0.45 -6.45
CA THR A 31 27.10 1.63 -6.59
C THR A 31 26.78 2.68 -5.52
N ALA A 32 27.79 3.42 -5.07
CA ALA A 32 27.61 4.50 -4.08
C ALA A 32 26.52 5.51 -4.50
N GLU A 33 26.39 5.78 -5.80
CA GLU A 33 25.33 6.61 -6.37
C GLU A 33 23.93 6.01 -6.18
N GLN A 34 23.76 4.70 -6.39
CA GLN A 34 22.49 3.99 -6.18
C GLN A 34 22.08 4.02 -4.70
N LYS A 35 23.04 4.00 -3.77
CA LYS A 35 22.78 4.15 -2.33
C LYS A 35 22.39 5.57 -1.98
N ALA A 36 23.11 6.56 -2.51
CA ALA A 36 22.79 7.98 -2.32
C ALA A 36 21.40 8.34 -2.86
N ILE A 37 20.97 7.75 -3.98
CA ILE A 37 19.62 7.95 -4.54
C ILE A 37 18.55 7.38 -3.61
N ASP A 38 18.74 6.16 -3.10
CA ASP A 38 17.79 5.55 -2.16
C ASP A 38 17.77 6.28 -0.80
N ASP A 39 18.91 6.76 -0.32
CA ASP A 39 18.98 7.55 0.92
C ASP A 39 18.39 8.95 0.76
N TRP A 40 18.38 9.50 -0.46
CA TRP A 40 17.76 10.78 -0.78
C TRP A 40 16.23 10.67 -0.94
N LEU A 41 15.72 9.51 -1.35
CA LEU A 41 14.29 9.29 -1.52
C LEU A 41 13.60 9.13 -0.14
N PRO A 42 12.62 9.99 0.21
CA PRO A 42 11.97 9.97 1.53
C PRO A 42 11.32 8.64 1.92
N ILE A 43 10.99 7.81 0.93
CA ILE A 43 10.36 6.49 1.11
C ILE A 43 11.37 5.38 1.46
N THR A 44 12.64 5.56 1.13
CA THR A 44 13.72 4.57 1.37
C THR A 44 14.78 5.05 2.36
N SER A 45 14.79 6.35 2.71
CA SER A 45 15.78 7.00 3.59
C SER A 45 15.70 6.62 5.07
N SER A 46 14.57 6.06 5.53
CA SER A 46 14.39 5.58 6.90
C SER A 46 13.88 4.14 6.92
N ARG A 47 14.74 3.21 7.35
CA ARG A 47 14.44 1.77 7.43
C ARG A 47 13.96 1.32 8.81
N ASN A 48 13.42 2.22 9.64
CA ASN A 48 12.92 1.93 11.00
C ASN A 48 11.40 1.63 11.04
N ALA A 49 10.86 0.95 10.02
CA ALA A 49 9.44 0.59 9.98
C ALA A 49 9.20 -0.79 10.62
N LYS A 50 8.28 -0.87 11.59
CA LYS A 50 7.81 -2.17 12.12
C LYS A 50 6.88 -2.84 11.11
N TRP A 51 6.84 -4.17 11.09
CA TRP A 51 6.00 -4.94 10.16
C TRP A 51 4.52 -4.53 10.20
N TRP A 52 4.00 -4.21 11.39
CA TRP A 52 2.62 -3.75 11.56
C TRP A 52 2.33 -2.46 10.77
N TYR A 53 3.26 -1.49 10.73
CA TYR A 53 3.07 -0.27 9.94
C TYR A 53 2.93 -0.61 8.44
N SER A 54 3.78 -1.49 7.92
CA SER A 54 3.69 -1.95 6.53
C SER A 54 2.34 -2.64 6.25
N THR A 55 1.88 -3.50 7.15
CA THR A 55 0.57 -4.15 7.04
C THR A 55 -0.56 -3.12 7.03
N PHE A 56 -0.57 -2.16 7.95
CA PHE A 56 -1.61 -1.13 8.00
C PHE A 56 -1.61 -0.24 6.75
N HIS A 57 -0.44 0.15 6.24
CA HIS A 57 -0.34 0.94 5.02
C HIS A 57 -0.85 0.17 3.80
N ASN A 58 -0.49 -1.11 3.65
CA ASN A 58 -0.99 -1.96 2.57
C ASN A 58 -2.51 -2.15 2.64
N VAL A 59 -3.04 -2.46 3.83
CA VAL A 59 -4.49 -2.60 4.01
C VAL A 59 -5.20 -1.29 3.70
N THR A 60 -4.69 -0.15 4.16
CA THR A 60 -5.30 1.17 3.90
C THR A 60 -5.28 1.50 2.40
N ALA A 61 -4.19 1.19 1.70
CA ALA A 61 -4.10 1.38 0.24
C ALA A 61 -5.14 0.52 -0.50
N MET A 62 -5.33 -0.74 -0.08
CA MET A 62 -6.30 -1.66 -0.70
C MET A 62 -7.76 -1.33 -0.36
N VAL A 63 -8.04 -0.96 0.89
CA VAL A 63 -9.38 -0.60 1.38
C VAL A 63 -9.86 0.75 0.82
N GLY A 64 -8.98 1.53 0.20
CA GLY A 64 -9.30 2.76 -0.52
C GLY A 64 -10.09 2.53 -1.82
N ALA A 65 -9.52 2.90 -2.97
CA ALA A 65 -10.22 2.91 -4.25
C ALA A 65 -10.91 1.60 -4.61
N GLY A 66 -10.30 0.46 -4.28
CA GLY A 66 -10.84 -0.84 -4.64
C GLY A 66 -12.19 -1.09 -3.98
N VAL A 67 -12.26 -0.94 -2.66
CA VAL A 67 -13.46 -1.27 -1.87
C VAL A 67 -14.59 -0.27 -2.09
N LEU A 68 -14.30 1.01 -2.37
CA LEU A 68 -15.36 2.01 -2.61
C LEU A 68 -16.21 1.69 -3.85
N SER A 69 -15.64 0.99 -4.84
CA SER A 69 -16.35 0.57 -6.06
C SER A 69 -17.05 -0.79 -5.91
N LEU A 70 -16.64 -1.60 -4.92
CA LEU A 70 -17.06 -2.99 -4.75
C LEU A 70 -18.57 -3.15 -4.50
N PRO A 71 -19.26 -2.34 -3.67
CA PRO A 71 -20.72 -2.43 -3.52
C PRO A 71 -21.47 -2.21 -4.83
N SER A 72 -20.99 -1.28 -5.67
CA SER A 72 -21.61 -1.01 -6.96
C SER A 72 -21.37 -2.15 -7.95
N ALA A 73 -20.20 -2.79 -7.92
CA ALA A 73 -19.91 -3.96 -8.74
C ALA A 73 -20.77 -5.16 -8.31
N MET A 74 -20.86 -5.42 -7.00
CA MET A 74 -21.69 -6.50 -6.43
C MET A 74 -23.18 -6.32 -6.75
N ALA A 75 -23.68 -5.08 -6.77
CA ALA A 75 -25.06 -4.78 -7.17
C ALA A 75 -25.34 -5.11 -8.64
N ASN A 76 -24.36 -4.94 -9.52
CA ASN A 76 -24.50 -5.22 -10.95
C ASN A 76 -24.28 -6.69 -11.31
N LEU A 77 -23.34 -7.37 -10.65
CA LEU A 77 -23.00 -8.79 -10.90
C LEU A 77 -23.88 -9.78 -10.10
N GLY A 78 -24.55 -9.31 -9.05
CA GLY A 78 -25.28 -10.17 -8.12
C GLY A 78 -24.36 -10.91 -7.16
N TRP A 79 -24.96 -11.49 -6.11
CA TRP A 79 -24.22 -12.10 -4.99
C TRP A 79 -23.38 -13.32 -5.41
N GLY A 80 -23.95 -14.26 -6.18
CA GLY A 80 -23.25 -15.49 -6.58
C GLY A 80 -22.00 -15.23 -7.42
N PRO A 81 -22.14 -14.64 -8.63
CA PRO A 81 -20.99 -14.31 -9.48
C PRO A 81 -20.01 -13.34 -8.82
N GLY A 82 -20.52 -12.37 -8.07
CA GLY A 82 -19.71 -11.41 -7.33
C GLY A 82 -18.79 -12.09 -6.32
N VAL A 83 -19.33 -12.96 -5.44
CA VAL A 83 -18.54 -13.69 -4.43
C VAL A 83 -17.51 -14.61 -5.09
N VAL A 84 -17.87 -15.31 -6.16
CA VAL A 84 -16.94 -16.18 -6.89
C VAL A 84 -15.74 -15.39 -7.42
N ILE A 85 -15.98 -14.24 -8.06
CA ILE A 85 -14.91 -13.38 -8.58
C ILE A 85 -14.05 -12.81 -7.45
N LEU A 86 -14.64 -12.46 -6.31
CA LEU A 86 -13.89 -11.99 -5.14
C LEU A 86 -12.96 -13.07 -4.57
N ILE A 87 -13.43 -14.32 -4.46
CA ILE A 87 -12.60 -15.45 -4.00
C ILE A 87 -11.46 -15.71 -5.00
N LEU A 88 -11.76 -15.74 -6.31
CA LEU A 88 -10.74 -15.92 -7.33
C LEU A 88 -9.69 -14.80 -7.30
N SER A 89 -10.13 -13.55 -7.21
CA SER A 89 -9.24 -12.39 -7.07
C SER A 89 -8.37 -12.48 -5.82
N TRP A 90 -8.93 -12.93 -4.70
CA TRP A 90 -8.19 -13.14 -3.45
C TRP A 90 -7.10 -14.22 -3.60
N VAL A 91 -7.43 -15.37 -4.19
CA VAL A 91 -6.44 -16.44 -4.45
C VAL A 91 -5.31 -15.96 -5.36
N ILE A 92 -5.65 -15.25 -6.45
CA ILE A 92 -4.65 -14.67 -7.37
C ILE A 92 -3.77 -13.67 -6.62
N THR A 93 -4.34 -12.82 -5.77
CA THR A 93 -3.59 -11.82 -4.99
C THR A 93 -2.64 -12.47 -3.99
N LEU A 94 -3.06 -13.54 -3.29
CA LEU A 94 -2.17 -14.27 -2.39
C LEU A 94 -1.03 -14.95 -3.17
N TYR A 95 -1.33 -15.52 -4.33
CA TYR A 95 -0.32 -16.13 -5.18
C TYR A 95 0.70 -15.10 -5.69
N THR A 96 0.25 -13.93 -6.15
CA THR A 96 1.17 -12.87 -6.60
C THR A 96 1.99 -12.28 -5.45
N LEU A 97 1.40 -12.09 -4.27
CA LEU A 97 2.14 -11.67 -3.08
C LEU A 97 3.24 -12.67 -2.71
N TRP A 98 2.92 -13.96 -2.72
CA TRP A 98 3.91 -15.02 -2.50
C TRP A 98 5.05 -14.94 -3.52
N GLN A 99 4.72 -14.83 -4.81
CA GLN A 99 5.71 -14.69 -5.88
C GLN A 99 6.59 -13.45 -5.68
N MET A 100 6.02 -12.31 -5.29
CA MET A 100 6.81 -11.11 -5.03
C MET A 100 7.79 -11.29 -3.87
N VAL A 101 7.39 -11.96 -2.79
CA VAL A 101 8.28 -12.24 -1.65
C VAL A 101 9.45 -13.11 -2.10
N GLU A 102 9.19 -14.18 -2.85
CA GLU A 102 10.25 -15.07 -3.35
C GLU A 102 11.18 -14.36 -4.34
N MET A 103 10.62 -13.58 -5.27
CA MET A 103 11.39 -12.87 -6.30
C MET A 103 12.25 -11.74 -5.72
N HIS A 104 11.83 -11.18 -4.59
CA HIS A 104 12.48 -10.03 -3.97
C HIS A 104 13.87 -10.37 -3.40
N GLU A 105 14.13 -11.64 -3.07
CA GLU A 105 15.45 -12.18 -2.68
C GLU A 105 15.85 -13.41 -3.52
N MET A 106 15.44 -13.46 -4.80
CA MET A 106 15.69 -14.62 -5.68
C MET A 106 17.18 -14.93 -5.92
N VAL A 107 18.07 -13.96 -5.70
CA VAL A 107 19.52 -14.14 -5.74
C VAL A 107 20.08 -13.90 -4.34
N PRO A 108 20.80 -14.87 -3.74
CA PRO A 108 21.48 -14.67 -2.46
C PRO A 108 22.33 -13.39 -2.49
N GLY A 109 22.18 -12.55 -1.47
CA GLY A 109 22.94 -11.30 -1.34
C GLY A 109 22.45 -10.12 -2.17
N LYS A 110 21.44 -10.27 -3.05
CA LYS A 110 20.85 -9.15 -3.80
C LYS A 110 19.34 -9.04 -3.59
N ARG A 111 18.95 -7.93 -2.98
CA ARG A 111 17.56 -7.55 -2.72
C ARG A 111 17.02 -6.69 -3.86
N PHE A 112 15.95 -7.11 -4.51
CA PHE A 112 15.31 -6.37 -5.60
C PHE A 112 14.14 -5.54 -5.08
N ASP A 113 14.42 -4.32 -4.62
CA ASP A 113 13.41 -3.45 -4.01
C ASP A 113 12.47 -2.79 -5.04
N ARG A 114 12.76 -2.88 -6.35
CA ARG A 114 11.98 -2.23 -7.42
C ARG A 114 11.63 -3.18 -8.58
N TYR A 115 10.42 -3.03 -9.12
CA TYR A 115 9.95 -3.86 -10.24
C TYR A 115 10.83 -3.79 -11.49
N HIS A 116 11.36 -2.61 -11.82
CA HIS A 116 12.24 -2.49 -12.99
C HIS A 116 13.59 -3.18 -12.75
N GLU A 117 14.13 -3.21 -11.54
CA GLU A 117 15.38 -3.93 -11.23
C GLU A 117 15.18 -5.45 -11.39
N LEU A 118 14.03 -5.94 -10.94
CA LEU A 118 13.62 -7.34 -11.13
C LEU A 118 13.42 -7.65 -12.63
N GLY A 119 12.74 -6.77 -13.35
CA GLY A 119 12.52 -6.89 -14.80
C GLY A 119 13.83 -6.89 -15.58
N GLN A 120 14.77 -6.02 -15.22
CA GLN A 120 16.11 -5.97 -15.81
C GLN A 120 16.91 -7.24 -15.52
N HIS A 121 16.72 -7.84 -14.35
CA HIS A 121 17.34 -9.12 -14.03
C HIS A 121 16.75 -10.29 -14.84
N ALA A 122 15.42 -10.34 -14.98
CA ALA A 122 14.74 -11.45 -15.67
C ALA A 122 14.80 -11.37 -17.21
N PHE A 123 14.69 -10.17 -17.78
CA PHE A 123 14.57 -9.95 -19.23
C PHE A 123 15.75 -9.20 -19.85
N GLY A 124 16.75 -8.80 -19.04
CA GLY A 124 17.91 -8.02 -19.45
C GLY A 124 17.74 -6.51 -19.27
N GLU A 125 18.85 -5.77 -19.16
CA GLU A 125 18.89 -4.36 -18.72
C GLU A 125 18.01 -3.39 -19.51
N LYS A 126 17.90 -3.56 -20.83
CA LYS A 126 17.10 -2.68 -21.69
C LYS A 126 15.68 -3.19 -21.83
N LEU A 127 15.52 -4.48 -22.14
CA LEU A 127 14.21 -5.07 -22.44
C LEU A 127 13.31 -5.12 -21.20
N GLY A 128 13.87 -5.47 -20.04
CA GLY A 128 13.14 -5.48 -18.77
C GLY A 128 12.60 -4.10 -18.38
N LEU A 129 13.41 -3.05 -18.60
CA LEU A 129 12.99 -1.68 -18.32
C LEU A 129 11.88 -1.22 -19.27
N TRP A 130 12.00 -1.51 -20.57
CA TRP A 130 10.99 -1.15 -21.59
C TRP A 130 9.66 -1.92 -21.45
N ILE A 131 9.64 -3.08 -20.79
CA ILE A 131 8.41 -3.83 -20.55
C ILE A 131 7.76 -3.38 -19.23
N VAL A 132 8.53 -3.36 -18.14
CA VAL A 132 7.98 -3.16 -16.80
C VAL A 132 7.56 -1.72 -16.55
N VAL A 133 8.36 -0.74 -16.98
CA VAL A 133 8.08 0.68 -16.70
C VAL A 133 6.81 1.17 -17.40
N PRO A 134 6.57 0.91 -18.70
CA PRO A 134 5.32 1.32 -19.34
C PRO A 134 4.09 0.66 -18.72
N GLN A 135 4.17 -0.63 -18.38
CA GLN A 135 3.06 -1.32 -17.71
C GLN A 135 2.74 -0.68 -16.35
N GLN A 136 3.77 -0.39 -15.55
CA GLN A 136 3.59 0.27 -14.25
C GLN A 136 2.97 1.67 -14.41
N LEU A 137 3.44 2.46 -15.37
CA LEU A 137 2.90 3.80 -15.64
C LEU A 137 1.44 3.76 -16.10
N ILE A 138 1.07 2.82 -16.98
CA ILE A 138 -0.31 2.68 -17.45
C ILE A 138 -1.23 2.33 -16.28
N CYS A 139 -0.82 1.40 -15.42
CA CYS A 139 -1.58 1.05 -14.22
C CYS A 139 -1.73 2.23 -13.26
N GLU A 140 -0.64 2.94 -12.95
CA GLU A 140 -0.63 4.07 -12.01
C GLU A 140 -1.55 5.20 -12.51
N VAL A 141 -1.36 5.64 -13.76
CA VAL A 141 -2.17 6.71 -14.37
C VAL A 141 -3.64 6.30 -14.46
N GLY A 142 -3.93 5.04 -14.79
CA GLY A 142 -5.28 4.51 -14.82
C GLY A 142 -5.95 4.57 -13.44
N VAL A 143 -5.24 4.16 -12.39
CA VAL A 143 -5.72 4.19 -11.01
C VAL A 143 -5.95 5.63 -10.56
N ASP A 144 -5.03 6.55 -10.85
CA ASP A 144 -5.17 7.97 -10.51
C ASP A 144 -6.42 8.60 -11.13
N ILE A 145 -6.67 8.34 -12.42
CA ILE A 145 -7.88 8.85 -13.10
C ILE A 145 -9.15 8.33 -12.41
N VAL A 146 -9.19 7.03 -12.09
CA VAL A 146 -10.35 6.42 -11.41
C VAL A 146 -10.54 7.01 -10.00
N TYR A 147 -9.45 7.27 -9.28
CA TYR A 147 -9.50 7.95 -7.97
C TYR A 147 -10.07 9.37 -8.10
N MET A 148 -9.60 10.17 -9.05
CA MET A 148 -10.09 11.54 -9.25
C MET A 148 -11.59 11.58 -9.57
N VAL A 149 -12.04 10.68 -10.46
CA VAL A 149 -13.46 10.58 -10.84
C VAL A 149 -14.32 10.12 -9.66
N THR A 150 -13.86 9.12 -8.92
CA THR A 150 -14.59 8.57 -7.77
C THR A 150 -14.67 9.59 -6.63
N GLY A 151 -13.56 10.26 -6.32
CA GLY A 151 -13.50 11.34 -5.33
C GLY A 151 -14.43 12.51 -5.69
N GLY A 152 -14.40 12.97 -6.94
CA GLY A 152 -15.31 14.01 -7.42
C GLY A 152 -16.80 13.62 -7.36
N LYS A 153 -17.14 12.37 -7.70
CA LYS A 153 -18.51 11.85 -7.54
C LYS A 153 -18.94 11.80 -6.07
N SER A 154 -18.04 11.40 -5.17
CA SER A 154 -18.32 11.39 -3.73
C SER A 154 -18.57 12.80 -3.20
N LEU A 155 -17.75 13.78 -3.59
CA LEU A 155 -17.93 15.19 -3.22
C LEU A 155 -19.26 15.75 -3.74
N GLN A 156 -19.64 15.40 -4.98
CA GLN A 156 -20.94 15.77 -5.54
C GLN A 156 -22.11 15.22 -4.70
N LYS A 157 -22.03 13.95 -4.26
CA LYS A 157 -23.06 13.36 -3.38
C LYS A 157 -23.15 14.08 -2.04
N VAL A 158 -22.01 14.39 -1.41
CA VAL A 158 -21.98 15.15 -0.15
C VAL A 158 -22.61 16.52 -0.33
N HIS A 159 -22.28 17.24 -1.40
CA HIS A 159 -22.89 18.54 -1.71
C HIS A 159 -24.42 18.44 -1.86
N LYS A 160 -24.92 17.41 -2.56
CA LYS A 160 -26.37 17.17 -2.71
C LYS A 160 -27.08 16.86 -1.39
N LEU A 161 -26.40 16.20 -0.46
CA LEU A 161 -26.96 15.88 0.86
C LEU A 161 -27.02 17.12 1.77
N LEU A 162 -25.97 17.95 1.75
CA LEU A 162 -25.85 19.14 2.60
C LEU A 162 -26.63 20.34 2.09
N CYS A 163 -26.77 20.49 0.77
CA CYS A 163 -27.49 21.61 0.17
C CYS A 163 -28.67 21.15 -0.70
N LYS A 164 -29.84 21.06 -0.08
CA LYS A 164 -31.09 20.61 -0.75
C LYS A 164 -31.64 21.60 -1.78
N ASN A 165 -31.29 22.88 -1.69
CA ASN A 165 -31.75 23.95 -2.59
C ASN A 165 -30.63 24.53 -3.49
N CYS A 166 -29.47 23.89 -3.56
CA CYS A 166 -28.38 24.35 -4.42
C CYS A 166 -28.63 23.97 -5.88
N LYS A 167 -28.07 24.78 -6.80
CA LYS A 167 -28.06 24.47 -8.23
C LYS A 167 -27.26 23.19 -8.48
N ASP A 168 -27.79 22.30 -9.31
CA ASP A 168 -27.08 21.12 -9.76
C ASP A 168 -25.84 21.53 -10.57
N LEU A 169 -24.66 21.27 -10.03
CA LEU A 169 -23.39 21.46 -10.72
C LEU A 169 -22.99 20.17 -11.43
N LYS A 170 -22.34 20.31 -12.60
CA LYS A 170 -21.80 19.18 -13.35
C LYS A 170 -20.71 18.47 -12.53
N THR A 171 -20.68 17.13 -12.61
CA THR A 171 -19.69 16.30 -11.91
C THR A 171 -18.24 16.71 -12.23
N SER A 172 -17.98 17.18 -13.45
CA SER A 172 -16.66 17.68 -13.88
C SER A 172 -16.10 18.77 -12.95
N TYR A 173 -16.95 19.69 -12.46
CA TYR A 173 -16.50 20.73 -11.52
C TYR A 173 -16.06 20.14 -10.19
N PHE A 174 -16.77 19.14 -9.65
CA PHE A 174 -16.37 18.46 -8.41
C PHE A 174 -15.07 17.66 -8.58
N ILE A 175 -14.86 17.05 -9.75
CA ILE A 175 -13.60 16.38 -10.08
C ILE A 175 -12.45 17.40 -10.09
N MET A 176 -12.64 18.56 -10.73
CA MET A 176 -11.62 19.63 -10.76
C MET A 176 -11.31 20.19 -9.37
N ILE A 177 -12.31 20.34 -8.50
CA ILE A 177 -12.12 20.76 -7.10
C ILE A 177 -11.32 19.70 -6.33
N PHE A 178 -11.65 18.41 -6.52
CA PHE A 178 -10.90 17.33 -5.87
C PHE A 178 -9.45 17.25 -6.37
N ALA A 179 -9.24 17.42 -7.67
CA ALA A 179 -7.93 17.43 -8.30
C ALA A 179 -7.07 18.63 -7.89
N SER A 180 -7.65 19.82 -7.73
CA SER A 180 -6.90 21.00 -7.30
C SER A 180 -6.34 20.86 -5.89
N VAL A 181 -7.11 20.23 -4.98
CA VAL A 181 -6.61 19.89 -3.64
C VAL A 181 -5.42 18.93 -3.73
N HIS A 182 -5.51 17.86 -4.52
CA HIS A 182 -4.42 16.91 -4.70
C HIS A 182 -3.18 17.54 -5.35
N PHE A 183 -3.37 18.45 -6.31
CA PHE A 183 -2.30 19.18 -6.95
C PHE A 183 -1.52 20.03 -5.94
N VAL A 184 -2.21 20.76 -5.06
CA VAL A 184 -1.57 21.54 -3.99
C VAL A 184 -0.83 20.63 -3.02
N LEU A 185 -1.43 19.49 -2.64
CA LEU A 185 -0.79 18.50 -1.77
C LEU A 185 0.47 17.90 -2.39
N ALA A 186 0.48 17.63 -3.69
CA ALA A 186 1.63 17.10 -4.43
C ALA A 186 2.82 18.08 -4.45
N HIS A 187 2.58 19.38 -4.26
CA HIS A 187 3.62 20.41 -4.16
C HIS A 187 4.20 20.55 -2.76
N LEU A 188 3.71 19.82 -1.75
CA LEU A 188 4.28 19.83 -0.40
C LEU A 188 5.44 18.82 -0.33
N PRO A 189 6.71 19.27 -0.29
CA PRO A 189 7.87 18.38 -0.36
C PRO A 189 8.20 17.70 0.98
N ASN A 190 7.44 17.97 2.05
CA ASN A 190 7.81 17.60 3.41
C ASN A 190 6.66 16.90 4.15
N PHE A 191 6.92 15.70 4.69
CA PHE A 191 5.99 14.94 5.53
C PHE A 191 5.48 15.74 6.75
N ASN A 192 6.28 16.69 7.27
CA ASN A 192 5.84 17.58 8.36
C ASN A 192 4.65 18.49 7.97
N SER A 193 4.51 18.87 6.70
CA SER A 193 3.35 19.65 6.23
C SER A 193 2.10 18.77 6.10
N ILE A 194 2.28 17.50 5.73
CA ILE A 194 1.20 16.52 5.64
C ILE A 194 0.68 16.14 7.02
N SER A 195 1.54 16.07 8.06
CA SER A 195 1.08 15.86 9.44
C SER A 195 0.13 16.96 9.94
N GLY A 196 0.29 18.20 9.47
CA GLY A 196 -0.63 19.30 9.80
C GLY A 196 -2.03 19.10 9.19
N ILE A 197 -2.08 18.65 7.94
CA ILE A 197 -3.35 18.31 7.27
C ILE A 197 -4.01 17.09 7.94
N SER A 198 -3.22 16.09 8.32
CA SER A 198 -3.69 14.92 9.06
C SER A 198 -4.28 15.31 10.41
N LEU A 199 -3.62 16.22 11.15
CA LEU A 199 -4.14 16.77 12.41
C LEU A 199 -5.47 17.50 12.20
N ALA A 200 -5.57 18.35 11.18
CA ALA A 200 -6.82 19.06 10.87
C ALA A 200 -7.96 18.10 10.49
N ALA A 201 -7.65 17.07 9.70
CA ALA A 201 -8.62 16.02 9.35
C ALA A 201 -9.06 15.21 10.58
N ALA A 202 -8.13 14.90 11.49
CA ALA A 202 -8.44 14.22 12.75
C ALA A 202 -9.37 15.07 13.64
N VAL A 203 -9.09 16.38 13.77
CA VAL A 203 -9.95 17.31 14.51
C VAL A 203 -11.35 17.39 13.88
N MET A 204 -11.44 17.51 12.55
CA MET A 204 -12.74 17.53 11.85
C MET A 204 -13.53 16.23 12.08
N SER A 205 -12.86 15.08 12.06
CA SER A 205 -13.49 13.77 12.32
C SER A 205 -14.01 13.64 13.76
N LEU A 206 -13.26 14.16 14.73
CA LEU A 206 -13.67 14.19 16.14
C LEU A 206 -14.86 15.13 16.36
N SER A 207 -14.86 16.31 15.74
CA SER A 207 -15.97 17.24 15.80
C SER A 207 -17.25 16.66 15.20
N LEU A 208 -17.15 15.97 14.06
CA LEU A 208 -18.29 15.27 13.46
C LEU A 208 -18.83 14.15 14.36
N ARG A 209 -17.95 13.36 14.97
CA ARG A 209 -18.36 12.34 15.96
C ARG A 209 -19.06 12.96 17.17
N SER A 210 -18.52 14.06 17.71
CA SER A 210 -19.11 14.76 18.85
C SER A 210 -20.48 15.36 18.53
N ILE A 211 -20.72 15.82 17.31
CA ILE A 211 -22.02 16.36 16.88
C ILE A 211 -23.04 15.23 16.70
N SER A 212 -22.61 14.03 16.30
CA SER A 212 -23.51 12.87 16.12
C SER A 212 -23.90 12.15 17.41
N GLU A 213 -23.31 12.51 18.56
CA GLU A 213 -23.64 11.94 19.88
C GLU A 213 -24.63 12.80 20.69
N PHE A 214 -25.19 13.86 20.08
CA PHE A 214 -26.32 14.64 20.60
C PHE A 214 -27.55 14.49 19.70
#